data_AF-A0A9Q9EXK4-F1
#
_entry.id   AF-A0A9Q9EXK4-F1
#
_cell.length_a   1.000
_cell.length_b   1.000
_cell.length_c   1.000
_cell.angle_alpha   90.00
_cell.angle_beta   90.00
_cell.angle_gamma   90.00
#
_symmetry.space_group_name_H-M   'P 1'
#
loop_
_entity.id
_entity.type
_entity.pdbx_description
1 polymer ?
#
loop_
_entity_poly.entity_id
_entity_poly.type
_entity_poly.pdbx_seq_one_letter_code
_entity_poly.pdbx_strand_id
1 'polypeptide(L)'
;MITFYIIAAGLAVFGILIHKFKFYFLIAGYNMMSKEEKEEYNASSIGKHVGLCLYFLSGLSLTVGLLFRFFQMSKQTEKLVIAVYVILTMIAVSILLIKENKKRLNEIIPFIVFINIVVLIILALVIFAG
;
A
#
# COMPACT_ATOMS: atom_id res chain seq x y z
N MET A 1 3.60 9.78 15.70
CA MET A 1 3.85 8.49 16.38
C MET A 1 2.61 7.59 16.41
N ILE A 2 1.52 7.98 17.10
CA ILE A 2 0.32 7.13 17.23
C ILE A 2 -0.31 6.72 15.89
N THR A 3 -0.22 7.60 14.88
CA THR A 3 -0.70 7.38 13.52
C THR A 3 -0.16 6.09 12.89
N PHE A 4 1.12 5.76 13.09
CA PHE A 4 1.72 4.57 12.49
C PHE A 4 1.17 3.27 13.10
N TYR A 5 0.83 3.28 14.39
CA TYR A 5 0.19 2.14 15.04
C TYR A 5 -1.26 1.96 14.56
N ILE A 6 -1.99 3.06 14.35
CA ILE A 6 -3.35 3.02 13.79
C ILE A 6 -3.32 2.48 12.36
N ILE A 7 -2.38 2.95 11.53
CA ILE A 7 -2.20 2.45 10.16
C ILE A 7 -1.84 0.97 10.18
N ALA A 8 -0.88 0.55 11.02
CA ALA A 8 -0.50 -0.85 11.14
C ALA A 8 -1.70 -1.73 11.52
N ALA A 9 -2.44 -1.36 12.56
CA ALA A 9 -3.62 -2.10 13.00
C ALA A 9 -4.69 -2.19 11.89
N GLY A 10 -4.99 -1.08 11.22
CA GLY A 10 -5.95 -1.05 10.12
C GLY A 10 -5.55 -1.97 8.97
N LEU A 11 -4.30 -1.88 8.52
CA LEU A 11 -3.77 -2.72 7.45
C LEU A 11 -3.77 -4.21 7.82
N ALA A 12 -3.42 -4.55 9.06
CA ALA A 12 -3.48 -5.93 9.54
C ALA A 12 -4.93 -6.47 9.53
N VAL A 13 -5.89 -5.68 10.03
CA VAL A 13 -7.31 -6.04 10.03
C VAL A 13 -7.81 -6.27 8.61
N PHE A 14 -7.58 -5.34 7.68
CA PHE A 14 -7.98 -5.52 6.29
C PHE A 14 -7.27 -6.70 5.62
N GLY A 15 -5.99 -6.93 5.93
CA GLY A 15 -5.26 -8.10 5.46
C GLY A 15 -5.92 -9.41 5.91
N ILE A 16 -6.35 -9.50 7.17
CA ILE A 16 -7.06 -10.66 7.72
C ILE A 16 -8.43 -10.83 7.06
N LEU A 17 -9.22 -9.75 6.96
CA LEU A 17 -10.54 -9.77 6.33
C LEU A 17 -10.47 -10.29 4.89
N ILE A 18 -9.51 -9.82 4.10
CA ILE A 18 -9.37 -10.20 2.70
C ILE A 18 -8.78 -11.61 2.55
N HIS A 19 -7.68 -11.92 3.24
CA HIS A 19 -6.96 -13.19 3.06
C HIS A 19 -7.63 -14.37 3.77
N LYS A 20 -8.12 -14.17 5.01
CA LYS A 20 -8.66 -15.26 5.84
C LYS A 20 -10.18 -15.34 5.74
N PHE A 21 -10.86 -14.21 5.83
CA PHE A 21 -12.34 -14.17 5.78
C PHE A 21 -12.91 -14.00 4.37
N LYS A 22 -12.05 -13.90 3.34
CA LYS A 22 -12.44 -13.82 1.94
C LYS A 22 -13.36 -12.64 1.62
N PHE A 23 -13.19 -11.52 2.33
CA PHE A 23 -13.93 -10.28 2.07
C PHE A 23 -13.38 -9.59 0.81
N TYR A 24 -13.45 -10.27 -0.34
CA TYR A 24 -12.96 -9.75 -1.62
C TYR A 24 -13.75 -8.53 -2.10
N PHE A 25 -14.94 -8.30 -1.52
CA PHE A 25 -15.69 -7.06 -1.74
C PHE A 25 -14.95 -5.81 -1.23
N LEU A 26 -13.87 -5.94 -0.47
CA LEU A 26 -13.03 -4.81 -0.08
C LEU A 26 -12.02 -4.43 -1.18
N ILE A 27 -11.89 -5.25 -2.23
CA ILE A 27 -11.00 -5.01 -3.37
C ILE A 27 -11.83 -4.27 -4.43
N ALA A 28 -11.76 -2.94 -4.43
CA ALA A 28 -12.55 -2.10 -5.33
C ALA A 28 -12.41 -2.49 -6.81
N GLY A 29 -11.18 -2.77 -7.27
CA GLY A 29 -10.93 -3.23 -8.64
C GLY A 29 -11.63 -4.56 -8.96
N TYR A 30 -11.71 -5.49 -8.00
CA TYR A 30 -12.46 -6.73 -8.17
C TYR A 30 -13.97 -6.47 -8.22
N ASN A 31 -14.49 -5.57 -7.38
CA ASN A 31 -15.94 -5.27 -7.38
C ASN A 31 -16.45 -4.65 -8.68
N MET A 32 -15.63 -3.80 -9.30
CA MET A 32 -15.96 -3.10 -10.53
C MET A 32 -15.90 -3.99 -11.78
N MET A 33 -15.29 -5.17 -11.69
CA MET A 33 -15.25 -6.12 -12.79
C MET A 33 -16.64 -6.64 -13.14
N SER A 34 -16.89 -6.84 -14.43
CA SER A 34 -18.09 -7.52 -14.93
C SER A 34 -18.14 -8.97 -14.43
N LYS A 35 -19.28 -9.65 -14.58
CA LYS A 35 -19.37 -11.07 -14.20
C LYS A 35 -18.43 -11.92 -15.06
N GLU A 36 -18.38 -11.64 -16.35
CA GLU A 36 -17.52 -12.33 -17.32
C GLU A 36 -16.03 -12.11 -16.96
N GLU A 37 -15.64 -10.87 -16.64
CA GLU A 37 -14.27 -10.59 -16.21
C GLU A 37 -13.91 -11.33 -14.91
N LYS A 38 -14.81 -11.34 -13.91
CA LYS A 38 -14.57 -12.03 -12.63
C LYS A 38 -14.33 -13.53 -12.81
N GLU A 39 -14.97 -14.17 -13.79
CA GLU A 39 -14.78 -15.59 -14.10
C GLU A 39 -13.36 -15.88 -14.61
N GLU A 40 -12.71 -14.91 -15.26
CA GLU A 40 -11.32 -15.05 -15.70
C GLU A 40 -10.29 -14.89 -14.57
N TYR A 41 -10.69 -14.35 -13.42
CA TYR A 41 -9.80 -14.04 -12.30
C TYR A 41 -10.00 -14.99 -11.13
N ASN A 42 -8.90 -15.50 -10.57
CA ASN A 42 -8.95 -16.27 -9.33
C ASN A 42 -9.01 -15.31 -8.13
N ALA A 43 -10.22 -15.07 -7.62
CA ALA A 43 -10.47 -14.20 -6.47
C ALA A 43 -9.67 -14.62 -5.22
N SER A 44 -9.48 -15.92 -5.01
CA SER A 44 -8.67 -16.42 -3.89
C SER A 44 -7.19 -16.11 -4.03
N SER A 45 -6.66 -16.12 -5.25
CA SER A 45 -5.27 -15.75 -5.54
C SER A 45 -5.07 -14.26 -5.32
N ILE A 46 -5.95 -13.42 -5.89
CA ILE A 46 -5.91 -11.96 -5.72
C ILE A 46 -6.02 -11.60 -4.24
N GLY A 47 -7.00 -12.15 -3.54
CA GLY A 47 -7.21 -11.89 -2.11
C GLY A 47 -6.00 -12.28 -1.26
N LYS A 48 -5.31 -13.39 -1.59
CA LYS A 48 -4.06 -13.77 -0.94
C LYS A 48 -2.95 -12.75 -1.20
N HIS A 49 -2.76 -12.29 -2.43
CA HIS A 49 -1.72 -11.30 -2.75
C HIS A 49 -2.00 -9.93 -2.12
N VAL A 50 -3.23 -9.45 -2.19
CA VAL A 50 -3.66 -8.21 -1.54
C VAL A 50 -3.45 -8.31 -0.04
N GLY A 51 -3.91 -9.39 0.61
CA GLY A 51 -3.74 -9.55 2.05
C GLY A 51 -2.28 -9.67 2.49
N LEU A 52 -1.43 -10.36 1.71
CA LEU A 52 0.02 -10.40 1.98
C LEU A 52 0.68 -9.03 1.83
N CYS A 53 0.28 -8.24 0.83
CA CYS A 53 0.75 -6.85 0.69
C CYS A 53 0.33 -6.00 1.90
N LEU A 54 -0.92 -6.14 2.36
CA LEU A 54 -1.41 -5.44 3.56
C LEU A 54 -0.66 -5.84 4.83
N TYR A 55 -0.32 -7.12 5.00
CA TYR A 55 0.53 -7.56 6.12
C TYR A 55 1.93 -6.98 6.06
N PHE A 56 2.53 -6.94 4.86
CA PHE A 56 3.84 -6.30 4.66
C PHE A 56 3.79 -4.81 5.03
N LEU A 57 2.81 -4.07 4.51
CA LEU A 57 2.64 -2.64 4.81
C LEU A 57 2.30 -2.39 6.29
N SER A 58 1.56 -3.30 6.93
CA SER A 58 1.31 -3.27 8.37
C SER A 58 2.62 -3.41 9.15
N GLY A 59 3.45 -4.40 8.81
CA GLY A 59 4.74 -4.62 9.46
C GLY A 59 5.69 -3.43 9.25
N LEU A 60 5.71 -2.86 8.05
CA LEU A 60 6.46 -1.65 7.74
C LEU A 60 6.01 -0.46 8.59
N SER A 61 4.69 -0.23 8.69
CA SER A 61 4.10 0.84 9.51
C SER A 61 4.43 0.66 10.99
N LEU A 62 4.29 -0.57 11.51
CA LEU A 62 4.63 -0.88 12.89
C LEU A 62 6.11 -0.61 13.17
N THR A 63 7.00 -1.00 12.24
CA THR A 63 8.45 -0.80 12.36
C THR A 63 8.77 0.70 12.47
N VAL A 64 8.19 1.54 11.61
CA VAL A 64 8.38 3.00 11.68
C VAL A 64 7.83 3.58 12.99
N GLY A 65 6.66 3.11 13.44
CA GLY A 65 6.11 3.51 14.74
C GLY A 65 7.05 3.19 15.90
N LEU A 66 7.64 1.99 15.91
CA LEU A 66 8.62 1.58 16.92
C LEU A 66 9.92 2.39 16.82
N LEU A 67 10.40 2.68 15.61
CA LEU A 67 11.59 3.52 15.41
C LEU A 67 11.41 4.89 16.06
N PHE A 68 10.29 5.57 15.82
CA PHE A 68 10.03 6.87 16.44
C PHE A 68 9.78 6.80 17.95
N ARG A 69 9.35 5.64 18.46
CA ARG A 69 9.14 5.46 19.91
C ARG A 69 10.44 5.27 20.67
N PHE A 70 11.39 4.53 20.11
CA PHE A 70 12.62 4.12 20.81
C PHE A 70 13.83 5.00 20.48
N PHE A 71 13.84 5.69 19.35
CA PHE A 71 14.96 6.52 18.94
C PHE A 71 14.56 8.01 18.97
N GLN A 72 15.32 8.81 19.70
CA GLN A 72 15.20 10.27 19.63
C GLN A 72 15.83 10.75 18.32
N MET A 73 14.98 11.03 17.34
CA MET A 73 15.41 11.49 16.02
C MET A 73 15.31 13.01 15.92
N SER A 74 16.23 13.62 15.17
CA SER A 74 16.04 15.01 14.76
C SER A 74 14.83 15.11 13.83
N LYS A 75 14.19 16.29 13.76
CA LYS A 75 13.08 16.52 12.81
C LYS A 75 13.46 16.20 11.36
N GLN A 76 14.70 16.46 10.98
CA GLN A 76 15.19 16.15 9.63
C GLN A 76 15.27 14.64 9.40
N THR A 77 15.76 13.90 10.39
CA THR A 77 15.82 12.44 10.34
C THR A 77 14.42 11.82 10.29
N GLU A 78 13.47 12.35 11.07
CA GLU A 78 12.07 11.90 11.02
C GLU A 78 11.46 12.07 9.62
N LYS A 79 11.65 13.23 8.99
CA LYS A 79 11.20 13.48 7.61
C LYS A 79 11.77 12.47 6.62
N LEU A 80 13.06 12.16 6.73
CA LEU A 80 13.72 11.16 5.87
C LEU A 80 13.16 9.75 6.09
N VAL A 81 12.92 9.35 7.35
CA VAL A 81 12.30 8.05 7.66
C VAL A 81 10.89 7.97 7.06
N ILE A 82 10.09 9.04 7.19
CA ILE A 82 8.76 9.11 6.57
C ILE A 82 8.86 9.03 5.04
N ALA A 83 9.83 9.71 4.43
CA ALA A 83 10.05 9.67 2.99
C ALA A 83 10.36 8.25 2.49
N VAL A 84 11.28 7.55 3.17
CA VAL A 84 11.61 6.15 2.86
C VAL A 84 10.39 5.25 3.03
N TYR A 85 9.61 5.43 4.10
CA TYR A 85 8.37 4.69 4.34
C TYR A 85 7.35 4.86 3.20
N VAL A 86 7.15 6.10 2.73
CA VAL A 86 6.24 6.40 1.61
C VAL A 86 6.74 5.74 0.33
N ILE A 87 8.02 5.86 0.00
CA ILE A 87 8.62 5.25 -1.20
C ILE A 87 8.47 3.71 -1.17
N LEU A 88 8.77 3.07 -0.04
CA LEU A 88 8.60 1.62 0.10
C LEU A 88 7.13 1.19 -0.07
N THR A 89 6.20 1.97 0.47
CA THR A 89 4.76 1.73 0.30
C THR A 89 4.35 1.85 -1.17
N MET A 90 4.83 2.89 -1.87
CA MET A 90 4.56 3.09 -3.30
C MET A 90 5.07 1.92 -4.14
N ILE A 91 6.29 1.44 -3.87
CA ILE A 91 6.89 0.31 -4.58
C ILE A 91 6.06 -0.95 -4.35
N ALA A 92 5.73 -1.28 -3.09
CA ALA A 92 4.94 -2.46 -2.77
C ALA A 92 3.56 -2.47 -3.44
N VAL A 93 2.86 -1.32 -3.42
CA VAL A 93 1.56 -1.17 -4.08
C VAL A 93 1.71 -1.25 -5.60
N SER A 94 2.72 -0.61 -6.19
CA SER A 94 2.97 -0.68 -7.65
C SER A 94 3.23 -2.11 -8.12
N ILE A 95 4.04 -2.88 -7.37
CA ILE A 95 4.30 -4.30 -7.67
C ILE A 95 3.01 -5.11 -7.62
N LEU A 96 2.17 -4.91 -6.59
CA LEU A 96 0.88 -5.59 -6.49
C LEU A 96 -0.03 -5.26 -7.68
N LEU A 97 -0.15 -3.98 -8.04
CA LEU A 97 -1.01 -3.54 -9.14
C LEU A 97 -0.56 -4.14 -10.48
N ILE A 98 0.75 -4.12 -10.77
CA ILE A 98 1.32 -4.74 -11.97
C ILE A 98 1.05 -6.25 -12.00
N LYS A 99 1.23 -6.92 -10.85
CA LYS A 99 1.06 -8.37 -10.74
C LYS A 99 -0.39 -8.82 -10.95
N GLU A 100 -1.35 -8.10 -10.37
CA GLU A 100 -2.77 -8.48 -10.45
C GLU A 100 -3.45 -8.00 -11.76
N ASN A 101 -2.87 -7.01 -12.46
CA ASN A 101 -3.43 -6.45 -13.69
C ASN A 101 -2.59 -6.76 -14.95
N LYS A 102 -1.95 -7.93 -15.00
CA LYS A 102 -1.08 -8.34 -16.13
C LYS A 102 -1.74 -8.24 -17.52
N LYS A 103 -3.06 -8.42 -17.61
CA LYS A 103 -3.82 -8.33 -18.86
C LYS A 103 -4.07 -6.88 -19.31
N ARG A 104 -3.97 -5.90 -18.42
CA ARG A 104 -4.31 -4.48 -18.64
C ARG A 104 -3.13 -3.54 -18.34
N LEU A 105 -1.90 -4.02 -18.51
CA LEU A 105 -0.69 -3.27 -18.15
C LEU A 105 -0.61 -1.90 -18.83
N ASN A 106 -0.95 -1.81 -20.12
CA ASN A 106 -0.90 -0.56 -20.87
C ASN A 106 -1.89 0.50 -20.33
N GLU A 107 -2.98 0.06 -19.69
CA GLU A 107 -3.95 0.96 -19.07
C GLU A 107 -3.51 1.36 -17.66
N ILE A 108 -2.96 0.42 -16.87
CA ILE A 108 -2.63 0.68 -15.46
C ILE A 108 -1.28 1.37 -15.27
N ILE A 109 -0.30 1.18 -16.16
CA ILE A 109 1.05 1.75 -16.02
C ILE A 109 1.01 3.29 -16.01
N PRO A 110 0.34 3.98 -16.97
CA PRO A 110 0.25 5.44 -16.95
C PRO A 110 -0.37 5.97 -15.65
N PHE A 111 -1.39 5.28 -15.13
CA PHE A 111 -2.02 5.63 -13.87
C PHE A 111 -1.07 5.49 -12.67
N ILE A 112 -0.35 4.36 -12.57
CA ILE A 112 0.65 4.13 -11.51
C ILE A 112 1.75 5.18 -11.56
N VAL A 113 2.27 5.48 -12.76
CA VAL A 113 3.32 6.49 -12.94
C VAL A 113 2.82 7.87 -12.54
N PHE A 114 1.63 8.26 -12.98
CA PHE A 114 1.01 9.54 -12.63
C PHE A 114 0.87 9.70 -11.10
N ILE A 115 0.26 8.72 -10.43
CA ILE A 115 0.09 8.74 -8.97
C ILE A 115 1.45 8.82 -8.27
N ASN A 116 2.44 8.05 -8.73
CA ASN A 116 3.75 8.05 -8.11
C ASN A 116 4.46 9.40 -8.26
N ILE A 117 4.36 10.05 -9.43
CA ILE A 117 4.91 11.41 -9.64
C ILE A 117 4.23 12.40 -8.71
N VAL A 118 2.90 12.37 -8.61
CA VAL A 118 2.14 13.27 -7.72
C VAL A 118 2.59 13.10 -6.26
N VAL A 119 2.71 11.85 -5.78
CA VAL A 119 3.17 11.56 -4.42
C VAL A 119 4.61 12.05 -4.20
N LEU A 120 5.51 11.89 -5.18
CA LEU A 120 6.89 12.38 -5.08
C LEU A 120 6.96 13.91 -5.02
N ILE A 121 6.12 14.62 -5.77
CA ILE A 121 6.03 16.09 -5.71
C ILE A 121 5.57 16.53 -4.32
N ILE A 122 4.50 15.91 -3.79
CA ILE A 122 4.01 16.20 -2.43
C ILE A 122 5.10 15.92 -1.41
N LEU A 123 5.80 14.78 -1.54
CA LEU A 123 6.86 14.40 -0.61
C LEU A 123 8.03 15.39 -0.65
N ALA A 124 8.44 15.84 -1.84
CA ALA A 124 9.48 16.87 -1.99
C ALA A 124 9.06 18.18 -1.31
N LEU A 125 7.81 18.63 -1.51
CA LEU A 125 7.29 19.82 -0.84
C LEU A 125 7.32 19.66 0.69
N VAL A 126 6.92 18.50 1.23
CA VAL A 126 6.94 18.24 2.68
C VAL A 126 8.36 18.25 3.25
N ILE A 127 9.34 17.75 2.50
CA ILE A 127 10.75 17.69 2.95
C ILE A 127 11.42 19.07 2.88
N PHE A 128 11.18 19.83 1.81
CA PHE A 128 11.93 21.06 1.51
C PHE A 128 11.21 22.36 1.90
N ALA A 129 9.88 22.36 2.01
CA ALA A 129 9.10 23.57 2.33
C ALA A 129 8.62 23.63 3.79
N GLY A 130 8.71 22.53 4.54
CA GLY A 130 8.47 22.49 5.99
C GLY A 130 9.76 22.22 6.75
#